data_AF-A0A9Q1DZF3-F1
#
_entry.id   AF-A0A9Q1DZF3-F1
#
_cell.length_a   1.000
_cell.length_b   1.000
_cell.length_c   1.000
_cell.angle_alpha   90.00
_cell.angle_beta   90.00
_cell.angle_gamma   90.00
#
_symmetry.space_group_name_H-M   'P 1'
#
loop_
_entity.id
_entity.type
_entity.pdbx_description
1 polymer ?
#
loop_
_entity_poly.entity_id
_entity_poly.type
_entity_poly.pdbx_seq_one_letter_code
_entity_poly.pdbx_strand_id
1 'polypeptide(L)'
;MDNVQNLPIDIQTSKLLDWLVDRRHCNLKWQSAVLAIREKINAAIQDMPENEEIKQLLSGSYIHYFHCQRIVEILKGTEASSKNIFGRYSSQRMKDWQEIVTLYEKDNNYLAEVASLLVRSVSYEGPSMRRQVAKAKQLQQELSRRELECQSGAADMRERFYASCKQYGITGENVARELQALVKDLPSVLEQLGKEAACLEEPIQLYSAFTCFVCEWSEPVVPMLTFVQQRGNTTVYEWRTGSPPSVTERPKVEEAPPDTVTEEMIDWGELGTAEGAGDFGISVEDGVNWGISLEPSTEETGSDGIDWGAGDAAPVEIEVVDMGTDCPEGVARGEDALSLLENPKTRGQFIDELMELELFLCQRLNEMAEEADVVAMSQFQLAPAVIQAQTRERVEGTLGALRSLLQRLTNVRMQHLFMIQASPRYVERVSEVLRQKLKQADILLLKRGTLAEQRQEALEEQGKLEPRIDLLAARTRELQKLIEADISKRYNNRPVNLMGVIVLRLGIVGVLTTPPPLRIPLPGRPFGGCPLRGRGATRLPRGARRGPERLEHHGRWADISVGTHAAGLRSSP
;
A
#
# COMPACT_ATOMS: atom_id res chain seq x y z
N MET A 1 74.08 16.03 9.46
CA MET A 1 73.21 17.23 9.46
C MET A 1 72.14 16.96 8.43
N ASP A 2 71.02 16.40 8.89
CA ASP A 2 69.94 15.99 7.99
C ASP A 2 69.35 17.21 7.28
N ASN A 3 69.04 17.01 6.00
CA ASN A 3 68.75 18.05 5.04
C ASN A 3 67.37 18.68 5.32
N VAL A 4 67.30 19.60 6.28
CA VAL A 4 66.08 20.34 6.71
C VAL A 4 65.38 21.01 5.52
N GLN A 5 66.09 21.24 4.42
CA GLN A 5 65.57 21.80 3.18
C GLN A 5 64.60 20.85 2.43
N ASN A 6 64.59 19.56 2.72
CA ASN A 6 63.71 18.59 2.06
C ASN A 6 62.45 18.23 2.87
N LEU A 7 62.30 18.76 4.08
CA LEU A 7 61.12 18.48 4.91
C LEU A 7 59.91 19.29 4.43
N PRO A 8 58.74 18.65 4.21
CA PRO A 8 57.53 19.34 3.80
C PRO A 8 57.01 20.28 4.89
N ILE A 9 56.37 21.37 4.46
CA ILE A 9 55.66 22.30 5.33
C ILE A 9 54.19 21.92 5.31
N ASP A 10 53.74 21.24 6.36
CA ASP A 10 52.34 20.85 6.49
C ASP A 10 51.58 21.91 7.29
N ILE A 11 50.49 22.42 6.72
CA ILE A 11 49.68 23.47 7.33
C ILE A 11 48.23 23.00 7.37
N GLN A 12 47.62 23.02 8.55
CA GLN A 12 46.19 22.73 8.67
C GLN A 12 45.38 23.87 8.05
N THR A 13 44.49 23.54 7.10
CA THR A 13 43.70 24.53 6.34
C THR A 13 42.94 25.48 7.27
N SER A 14 42.33 24.97 8.34
CA SER A 14 41.58 25.80 9.31
C SER A 14 42.43 26.84 10.03
N LYS A 15 43.75 26.64 10.13
CA LYS A 15 44.71 27.56 10.76
C LYS A 15 45.56 28.31 9.74
N LEU A 16 45.26 28.20 8.45
CA LEU A 16 46.09 28.76 7.38
C LEU A 16 46.25 30.28 7.51
N LEU A 17 45.15 30.99 7.80
CA LEU A 17 45.20 32.45 7.95
C LEU A 17 46.04 32.86 9.17
N ASP A 18 45.84 32.20 10.31
CA ASP A 18 46.62 32.44 11.53
C ASP A 18 48.10 32.16 11.30
N TRP A 19 48.42 31.05 10.63
CA TRP A 19 49.78 30.66 10.27
C TRP A 19 50.49 31.71 9.40
N LEU A 20 49.76 32.32 8.45
CA LEU A 20 50.26 33.38 7.58
C LEU A 20 50.52 34.68 8.36
N VAL A 21 49.64 35.03 9.29
CA VAL A 21 49.79 36.24 10.13
C VAL A 21 50.92 36.06 11.15
N ASP A 22 51.00 34.93 11.84
CA ASP A 22 52.03 34.63 12.85
C ASP A 22 53.45 34.72 12.27
N ARG A 23 53.60 34.30 11.02
CA ARG A 23 54.87 34.36 10.27
C ARG A 23 55.11 35.69 9.56
N ARG A 24 54.22 36.67 9.75
CA ARG A 24 54.26 38.00 9.16
C ARG A 24 54.24 37.99 7.62
N HIS A 25 53.64 36.96 7.01
CA HIS A 25 53.41 36.94 5.56
C HIS A 25 52.25 37.85 5.19
N CYS A 26 51.24 37.97 6.05
CA CYS A 26 50.08 38.81 5.85
C CYS A 26 49.86 39.74 7.04
N ASN A 27 49.25 40.91 6.80
CA ASN A 27 48.78 41.80 7.85
C ASN A 27 47.44 41.31 8.42
N LEU A 28 47.20 41.48 9.73
CA LEU A 28 45.93 41.16 10.37
C LEU A 28 44.78 42.04 9.85
N LYS A 29 45.05 43.30 9.48
CA LYS A 29 44.06 44.29 9.00
C LYS A 29 43.88 44.26 7.46
N TRP A 30 43.88 43.08 6.85
CA TRP A 30 43.79 42.91 5.40
C TRP A 30 42.37 43.17 4.85
N GLN A 31 41.32 43.03 5.67
CA GLN A 31 39.93 43.06 5.21
C GLN A 31 39.52 44.42 4.63
N SER A 32 39.93 45.53 5.25
CA SER A 32 39.61 46.88 4.75
C SER A 32 40.32 47.18 3.44
N ALA A 33 41.55 46.70 3.27
CA ALA A 33 42.28 46.82 2.01
C ALA A 33 41.61 46.02 0.90
N VAL A 34 41.18 44.78 1.19
CA VAL A 34 40.46 43.95 0.22
C VAL A 34 39.10 44.55 -0.16
N LEU A 35 38.37 45.16 0.78
CA LEU A 35 37.11 45.86 0.45
C LEU A 35 37.33 47.00 -0.55
N ALA A 36 38.35 47.84 -0.35
CA ALA A 36 38.68 48.90 -1.30
C ALA A 36 39.10 48.34 -2.68
N ILE A 37 39.84 47.22 -2.70
CA ILE A 37 40.21 46.54 -3.95
C ILE A 37 38.97 45.99 -4.66
N ARG A 38 38.00 45.44 -3.91
CA ARG A 38 36.73 44.92 -4.43
C ARG A 38 35.90 46.00 -5.13
N GLU A 39 35.84 47.20 -4.56
CA GLU A 39 35.17 48.34 -5.19
C GLU A 39 35.83 48.69 -6.53
N LYS A 40 37.16 48.69 -6.59
CA LYS A 40 37.90 48.91 -7.85
C LYS A 40 37.69 47.80 -8.87
N ILE A 41 37.65 46.54 -8.44
CA ILE A 41 37.32 45.40 -9.32
C ILE A 41 35.93 45.60 -9.92
N ASN A 42 34.92 45.97 -9.12
CA ASN A 42 33.56 46.17 -9.60
C ASN A 42 33.47 47.30 -10.64
N ALA A 43 34.24 48.37 -10.48
CA ALA A 43 34.34 49.44 -11.46
C ALA A 43 35.06 48.97 -12.75
N ALA A 44 36.19 48.27 -12.61
CA ALA A 44 37.00 47.81 -13.74
C ALA A 44 36.35 46.69 -14.56
N ILE A 45 35.42 45.93 -13.98
CA ILE A 45 34.63 44.89 -14.69
C ILE A 45 33.67 45.51 -15.72
N GLN A 46 33.21 46.75 -15.52
CA GLN A 46 32.28 47.41 -16.45
C GLN A 46 32.95 47.74 -17.80
N ASP A 47 34.27 47.88 -17.81
CA ASP A 47 35.06 48.15 -19.01
C ASP A 47 35.90 46.92 -19.42
N MET A 48 35.21 45.84 -19.84
CA MET A 48 35.86 44.58 -20.26
C MET A 48 35.75 44.31 -21.77
N PRO A 49 36.82 43.80 -22.43
CA PRO A 49 36.76 43.43 -23.84
C PRO A 49 35.96 42.13 -24.02
N GLU A 50 35.38 41.97 -25.21
CA GLU A 50 34.74 40.71 -25.61
C GLU A 50 35.82 39.65 -25.86
N ASN A 51 36.18 38.93 -24.80
CA ASN A 51 37.06 37.76 -24.85
C ASN A 51 36.42 36.62 -24.07
N GLU A 52 36.30 35.44 -24.70
CA GLU A 52 35.65 34.27 -24.11
C GLU A 52 36.38 33.75 -22.86
N GLU A 53 37.71 33.84 -22.78
CA GLU A 53 38.45 33.48 -21.56
C GLU A 53 38.15 34.45 -20.40
N ILE A 54 38.04 35.75 -20.70
CA ILE A 54 37.69 36.75 -19.69
C ILE A 54 36.24 36.55 -19.22
N LYS A 55 35.30 36.30 -20.15
CA LYS A 55 33.90 35.98 -19.80
C LYS A 55 33.82 34.73 -18.92
N GLN A 56 34.59 33.69 -19.20
CA GLN A 56 34.64 32.48 -18.36
C GLN A 56 35.18 32.78 -16.95
N LEU A 57 36.26 33.54 -16.83
CA LEU A 57 36.84 33.93 -15.53
C LEU A 57 35.87 34.79 -14.70
N LEU A 58 35.09 35.65 -15.36
CA LEU A 58 34.09 36.53 -14.73
C LEU A 58 32.75 35.80 -14.45
N SER A 59 32.50 34.64 -15.06
CA SER A 59 31.23 33.93 -14.93
C SER A 59 31.06 33.24 -13.57
N GLY A 60 30.14 33.78 -12.74
CA GLY A 60 29.65 33.13 -11.51
C GLY A 60 30.73 32.77 -10.49
N SER A 61 31.86 33.48 -10.50
CA SER A 61 33.02 33.23 -9.64
C SER A 61 33.34 34.46 -8.79
N TYR A 62 33.89 34.23 -7.59
CA TYR A 62 34.43 35.31 -6.77
C TYR A 62 35.82 35.68 -7.32
N ILE A 63 35.96 36.87 -7.90
CA ILE A 63 37.17 37.29 -8.63
C ILE A 63 38.29 37.67 -7.66
N HIS A 64 39.20 36.77 -7.29
CA HIS A 64 40.35 37.10 -6.45
C HIS A 64 41.61 37.45 -7.28
N TYR A 65 42.69 37.81 -6.58
CA TYR A 65 43.99 38.19 -7.16
C TYR A 65 44.47 37.36 -8.35
N PHE A 66 44.49 36.02 -8.27
CA PHE A 66 44.97 35.20 -9.39
C PHE A 66 44.11 35.35 -10.67
N HIS A 67 42.81 35.64 -10.55
CA HIS A 67 41.97 35.98 -11.69
C HIS A 67 42.37 37.37 -12.24
N CYS A 68 42.60 38.36 -11.38
CA CYS A 68 43.10 39.68 -11.80
C CYS A 68 44.45 39.57 -12.53
N GLN A 69 45.37 38.74 -12.03
CA GLN A 69 46.66 38.48 -12.66
C GLN A 69 46.49 37.86 -14.06
N ARG A 70 45.60 36.86 -14.19
CA ARG A 70 45.29 36.24 -15.47
C ARG A 70 44.63 37.21 -16.45
N ILE A 71 43.73 38.07 -15.98
CA ILE A 71 43.10 39.13 -16.79
C ILE A 71 44.18 40.08 -17.31
N VAL A 72 45.10 40.53 -16.44
CA VAL A 72 46.24 41.38 -16.85
C VAL A 72 47.13 40.67 -17.88
N GLU A 73 47.38 39.37 -17.75
CA GLU A 73 48.12 38.59 -18.76
C GLU A 73 47.41 38.54 -20.12
N ILE A 74 46.09 38.29 -20.12
CA ILE A 74 45.29 38.28 -21.35
C ILE A 74 45.31 39.67 -22.01
N LEU A 75 45.13 40.73 -21.21
CA LEU A 75 45.20 42.11 -21.69
C LEU A 75 46.57 42.47 -22.29
N LYS A 76 47.68 41.95 -21.75
CA LYS A 76 49.02 42.13 -22.36
C LYS A 76 49.10 41.55 -23.77
N GLY A 77 48.39 40.44 -24.02
CA GLY A 77 48.32 39.79 -25.34
C GLY A 77 47.39 40.52 -26.31
N THR A 78 46.22 40.95 -25.85
CA THR A 78 45.21 41.60 -26.70
C THR A 78 45.50 43.07 -26.98
N GLU A 79 46.22 43.77 -26.09
CA GLU A 79 46.53 45.21 -26.20
C GLU A 79 48.03 45.47 -26.47
N ALA A 80 48.73 44.52 -27.08
CA ALA A 80 50.18 44.61 -27.33
C ALA A 80 50.60 45.84 -28.17
N SER A 81 49.68 46.43 -28.94
CA SER A 81 49.87 47.62 -29.79
C SER A 81 49.69 48.96 -29.06
N SER A 82 49.22 49.00 -27.81
CA SER A 82 48.93 50.23 -27.06
C SER A 82 50.06 50.68 -26.13
N LYS A 83 51.32 50.39 -26.47
CA LYS A 83 52.48 50.83 -25.68
C LYS A 83 52.92 52.23 -26.09
N ASN A 84 53.03 53.14 -25.12
CA ASN A 84 53.65 54.44 -25.32
C ASN A 84 55.16 54.29 -25.61
N ILE A 85 55.80 55.36 -26.11
CA ILE A 85 57.22 55.43 -26.51
C ILE A 85 58.20 54.96 -25.40
N PHE A 86 57.76 54.93 -24.14
CA PHE A 86 58.50 54.42 -22.97
C PHE A 86 58.17 52.97 -22.57
N GLY A 87 57.48 52.20 -23.42
CA GLY A 87 57.13 50.80 -23.18
C GLY A 87 55.99 50.57 -22.18
N ARG A 88 55.31 51.63 -21.72
CA ARG A 88 54.17 51.55 -20.78
C ARG A 88 52.85 51.47 -21.53
N TYR A 89 51.92 50.62 -21.09
CA TYR A 89 50.58 50.50 -21.66
C TYR A 89 49.77 51.79 -21.44
N SER A 90 49.06 52.26 -22.47
CA SER A 90 48.36 53.55 -22.45
C SER A 90 46.87 53.45 -22.12
N SER A 91 46.25 52.28 -22.32
CA SER A 91 44.82 52.03 -22.08
C SER A 91 44.45 52.18 -20.60
N GLN A 92 43.28 52.79 -20.34
CA GLN A 92 42.77 52.99 -18.98
C GLN A 92 42.49 51.66 -18.29
N ARG A 93 41.80 50.75 -18.98
CA ARG A 93 41.57 49.36 -18.55
C ARG A 93 42.84 48.67 -18.06
N MET A 94 43.92 48.69 -18.84
CA MET A 94 45.17 48.03 -18.44
C MET A 94 45.76 48.65 -17.18
N LYS A 95 45.68 49.98 -17.04
CA LYS A 95 46.13 50.69 -15.84
C LYS A 95 45.28 50.32 -14.61
N ASP A 96 43.96 50.25 -14.76
CA ASP A 96 43.05 49.92 -13.67
C ASP A 96 43.30 48.49 -13.14
N TRP A 97 43.44 47.51 -14.05
CA TRP A 97 43.74 46.13 -13.67
C TRP A 97 45.17 45.95 -13.11
N GLN A 98 46.15 46.70 -13.63
CA GLN A 98 47.49 46.75 -13.03
C GLN A 98 47.46 47.36 -11.63
N GLU A 99 46.71 48.44 -11.42
CA GLU A 99 46.56 49.08 -10.12
C GLU A 99 45.93 48.09 -9.11
N ILE A 100 44.86 47.40 -9.50
CA ILE A 100 44.23 46.35 -8.68
C ILE A 100 45.25 45.29 -8.25
N VAL A 101 46.08 44.79 -9.17
CA VAL A 101 47.14 43.82 -8.87
C VAL A 101 48.16 44.41 -7.89
N THR A 102 48.63 45.64 -8.10
CA THR A 102 49.59 46.27 -7.17
C THR A 102 49.02 46.49 -5.76
N LEU A 103 47.72 46.81 -5.64
CA LEU A 103 47.06 46.97 -4.36
C LEU A 103 46.91 45.64 -3.61
N TYR A 104 46.70 44.55 -4.34
CA TYR A 104 46.67 43.20 -3.80
C TYR A 104 48.05 42.74 -3.31
N GLU A 105 49.11 43.03 -4.07
CA GLU A 105 50.50 42.69 -3.74
C GLU A 105 51.01 43.48 -2.53
N LYS A 106 50.51 44.72 -2.33
CA LYS A 106 50.80 45.50 -1.14
C LYS A 106 50.40 44.72 0.12
N ASP A 107 51.35 44.56 1.04
CA ASP A 107 51.20 43.81 2.29
C ASP A 107 50.73 42.34 2.12
N ASN A 108 50.88 41.78 0.91
CA ASN A 108 50.39 40.45 0.52
C ASN A 108 48.90 40.22 0.85
N ASN A 109 48.06 41.24 0.72
CA ASN A 109 46.62 41.16 1.03
C ASN A 109 45.91 40.06 0.23
N TYR A 110 46.37 39.76 -0.99
CA TYR A 110 45.85 38.67 -1.79
C TYR A 110 45.91 37.31 -1.10
N LEU A 111 47.03 37.02 -0.42
CA LEU A 111 47.30 35.72 0.17
C LEU A 111 46.36 35.48 1.37
N ALA A 112 46.08 36.54 2.13
CA ALA A 112 45.08 36.50 3.20
C ALA A 112 43.65 36.28 2.67
N GLU A 113 43.27 36.95 1.57
CA GLU A 113 41.96 36.78 0.94
C GLU A 113 41.76 35.34 0.44
N VAL A 114 42.69 34.81 -0.35
CA VAL A 114 42.56 33.45 -0.90
C VAL A 114 42.63 32.37 0.18
N ALA A 115 43.42 32.57 1.24
CA ALA A 115 43.44 31.69 2.40
C ALA A 115 42.09 31.70 3.12
N SER A 116 41.49 32.88 3.32
CA SER A 116 40.16 33.02 3.92
C SER A 116 39.06 32.36 3.07
N LEU A 117 39.12 32.51 1.74
CA LEU A 117 38.19 31.83 0.81
C LEU A 117 38.33 30.31 0.90
N LEU A 118 39.57 29.79 0.87
CA LEU A 118 39.81 28.34 0.97
C LEU A 118 39.27 27.79 2.30
N VAL A 119 39.56 28.47 3.42
CA VAL A 119 39.03 28.10 4.74
C VAL A 119 37.51 28.07 4.73
N ARG A 120 36.86 29.08 4.14
CA ARG A 120 35.39 29.17 4.10
C ARG A 120 34.77 28.04 3.27
N SER A 121 35.33 27.75 2.10
CA SER A 121 34.82 26.71 1.21
C SER A 121 34.97 25.31 1.81
N VAL A 122 36.10 25.03 2.49
CA VAL A 122 36.36 23.74 3.14
C VAL A 122 35.55 23.57 4.43
N SER A 123 35.45 24.63 5.25
CA SER A 123 34.91 24.53 6.62
C SER A 123 33.40 24.74 6.70
N TYR A 124 32.80 25.48 5.75
CA TYR A 124 31.39 25.85 5.82
C TYR A 124 30.61 25.50 4.56
N GLU A 125 31.00 26.01 3.39
CA GLU A 125 30.19 25.88 2.16
C GLU A 125 30.06 24.43 1.70
N GLY A 126 31.19 23.72 1.55
CA GLY A 126 31.21 22.31 1.14
C GLY A 126 30.44 21.40 2.11
N PRO A 127 30.72 21.44 3.43
CA PRO A 127 29.96 20.68 4.42
C PRO A 127 28.46 21.03 4.47
N SER A 128 28.09 22.30 4.27
CA SER A 128 26.69 22.72 4.25
C SER A 128 25.94 22.13 3.06
N MET A 129 26.48 22.27 1.85
CA MET A 129 25.87 21.71 0.63
C MET A 129 25.78 20.17 0.70
N ARG A 130 26.82 19.49 1.22
CA ARG A 130 26.77 18.04 1.42
C ARG A 130 25.69 17.60 2.40
N ARG A 131 25.49 18.36 3.49
CA ARG A 131 24.40 18.10 4.45
C ARG A 131 23.03 18.28 3.78
N GLN A 132 22.87 19.27 2.92
CA GLN A 132 21.62 19.45 2.16
C GLN A 132 21.35 18.27 1.22
N VAL A 133 22.36 17.81 0.47
CA VAL A 133 22.23 16.61 -0.38
C VAL A 133 21.91 15.36 0.44
N ALA A 134 22.55 15.17 1.60
CA ALA A 134 22.26 14.03 2.46
C ALA A 134 20.82 14.05 2.98
N LYS A 135 20.31 15.23 3.38
CA LYS A 135 18.91 15.40 3.78
C LYS A 135 17.94 15.10 2.64
N ALA A 136 18.21 15.61 1.43
CA ALA A 136 17.40 15.32 0.25
C ALA A 136 17.36 13.81 -0.06
N LYS A 137 18.50 13.12 0.03
CA LYS A 137 18.59 11.66 -0.16
C LYS A 137 17.80 10.88 0.91
N GLN A 138 17.92 11.27 2.17
CA GLN A 138 17.17 10.66 3.26
C GLN A 138 15.66 10.85 3.08
N LEU A 139 15.24 12.07 2.70
CA LEU A 139 13.84 12.38 2.41
C LEU A 139 13.31 11.53 1.24
N GLN A 140 14.06 11.41 0.15
CA GLN A 140 13.69 10.54 -0.98
C GLN A 140 13.50 9.08 -0.55
N GLN A 141 14.39 8.54 0.29
CA GLN A 141 14.28 7.18 0.78
C GLN A 141 13.03 6.99 1.66
N GLU A 142 12.78 7.93 2.56
CA GLU A 142 11.60 7.90 3.43
C GLU A 142 10.30 8.01 2.62
N LEU A 143 10.23 8.93 1.66
CA LEU A 143 9.07 9.08 0.76
C LEU A 143 8.85 7.81 -0.07
N SER A 144 9.92 7.19 -0.60
CA SER A 144 9.81 5.94 -1.36
C SER A 144 9.27 4.78 -0.51
N ARG A 145 9.65 4.71 0.78
CA ARG A 145 9.11 3.72 1.72
C ARG A 145 7.62 3.96 1.97
N ARG A 146 7.24 5.21 2.23
CA ARG A 146 5.84 5.61 2.46
C ARG A 146 4.96 5.38 1.22
N GLU A 147 5.48 5.62 0.01
CA GLU A 147 4.79 5.29 -1.25
C GLU A 147 4.45 3.79 -1.33
N LEU A 148 5.40 2.93 -0.96
CA LEU A 148 5.23 1.49 -0.97
C LEU A 148 4.23 1.03 0.10
N GLU A 149 4.27 1.61 1.30
CA GLU A 149 3.28 1.39 2.37
C GLU A 149 1.87 1.81 1.93
N CYS A 150 1.71 2.95 1.26
CA CYS A 150 0.42 3.36 0.70
C CYS A 150 -0.04 2.40 -0.41
N GLN A 151 0.86 1.90 -1.25
CA GLN A 151 0.53 0.95 -2.29
C GLN A 151 0.10 -0.41 -1.73
N SER A 152 0.82 -0.96 -0.75
CA SER A 152 0.43 -2.20 -0.09
C SER A 152 -0.88 -2.02 0.67
N GLY A 153 -1.04 -0.92 1.41
CA GLY A 153 -2.29 -0.63 2.12
C GLY A 153 -3.49 -0.50 1.17
N ALA A 154 -3.33 0.11 0.00
CA ALA A 154 -4.39 0.18 -1.00
C ALA A 154 -4.75 -1.20 -1.58
N ALA A 155 -3.74 -2.07 -1.79
CA ALA A 155 -3.96 -3.43 -2.25
C ALA A 155 -4.69 -4.27 -1.19
N ASP A 156 -4.29 -4.16 0.08
CA ASP A 156 -4.91 -4.87 1.20
C ASP A 156 -6.38 -4.46 1.37
N MET A 157 -6.71 -3.17 1.24
CA MET A 157 -8.09 -2.69 1.30
C MET A 157 -8.94 -3.24 0.15
N ARG A 158 -8.39 -3.31 -1.06
CA ARG A 158 -9.07 -3.92 -2.22
C ARG A 158 -9.25 -5.43 -2.05
N GLU A 159 -8.25 -6.13 -1.51
CA GLU A 159 -8.37 -7.55 -1.21
C GLU A 159 -9.45 -7.81 -0.17
N ARG A 160 -9.50 -7.02 0.91
CA ARG A 160 -10.56 -7.08 1.92
C ARG A 160 -11.95 -6.77 1.36
N PHE A 161 -12.05 -5.90 0.35
CA PHE A 161 -13.29 -5.66 -0.39
C PHE A 161 -13.70 -6.92 -1.16
N TYR A 162 -12.83 -7.47 -2.01
CA TYR A 162 -13.14 -8.66 -2.81
C TYR A 162 -13.39 -9.91 -1.97
N ALA A 163 -12.69 -10.07 -0.84
CA ALA A 163 -12.93 -11.14 0.12
C ALA A 163 -14.34 -11.04 0.71
N SER A 164 -14.78 -9.84 1.11
CA SER A 164 -16.15 -9.63 1.56
C SER A 164 -17.17 -9.84 0.44
N CYS A 165 -16.91 -9.38 -0.79
CA CYS A 165 -17.79 -9.66 -1.94
C CYS A 165 -17.98 -11.17 -2.17
N LYS A 166 -16.90 -11.97 -2.05
CA LYS A 166 -16.98 -13.43 -2.13
C LYS A 166 -17.83 -14.05 -1.02
N GLN A 167 -17.80 -13.52 0.20
CA GLN A 167 -18.63 -14.00 1.32
C GLN A 167 -20.12 -13.80 1.04
N TYR A 168 -20.49 -12.69 0.40
CA TYR A 168 -21.86 -12.43 -0.04
C TYR A 168 -22.24 -13.17 -1.34
N GLY A 169 -21.26 -13.67 -2.08
CA GLY A 169 -21.47 -14.28 -3.40
C GLY A 169 -21.75 -13.27 -4.51
N ILE A 170 -21.19 -12.06 -4.38
CA ILE A 170 -21.30 -10.95 -5.34
C ILE A 170 -19.96 -10.70 -6.03
N THR A 171 -20.00 -10.13 -7.21
CA THR A 171 -18.84 -9.69 -8.00
C THR A 171 -18.31 -8.34 -7.53
N GLY A 172 -19.19 -7.46 -7.06
CA GLY A 172 -18.83 -6.14 -6.52
C GLY A 172 -18.84 -4.99 -7.53
N GLU A 173 -19.52 -5.15 -8.67
CA GLU A 173 -19.73 -4.07 -9.65
C GLU A 173 -20.81 -3.09 -9.16
N ASN A 174 -21.96 -3.62 -8.74
CA ASN A 174 -23.02 -2.86 -8.09
C ASN A 174 -23.56 -3.64 -6.90
N VAL A 175 -22.90 -3.45 -5.75
CA VAL A 175 -23.18 -4.17 -4.50
C VAL A 175 -24.67 -4.17 -4.16
N ALA A 176 -25.34 -3.02 -4.21
CA ALA A 176 -26.76 -2.92 -3.85
C ALA A 176 -27.66 -3.76 -4.76
N ARG A 177 -27.46 -3.68 -6.08
CA ARG A 177 -28.25 -4.44 -7.06
C ARG A 177 -27.96 -5.94 -6.98
N GLU A 178 -26.69 -6.31 -6.84
CA GLU A 178 -26.28 -7.72 -6.73
C GLU A 178 -26.85 -8.38 -5.47
N LEU A 179 -26.82 -7.69 -4.32
CA LEU A 179 -27.42 -8.18 -3.08
C LEU A 179 -28.94 -8.34 -3.20
N GLN A 180 -29.62 -7.39 -3.84
CA GLN A 180 -31.07 -7.50 -4.09
C GLN A 180 -31.43 -8.64 -5.04
N ALA A 181 -30.62 -8.87 -6.08
CA ALA A 181 -30.83 -9.99 -7.01
C ALA A 181 -30.75 -11.34 -6.29
N LEU A 182 -29.79 -11.51 -5.37
CA LEU A 182 -29.66 -12.73 -4.58
C LEU A 182 -30.88 -13.03 -3.70
N VAL A 183 -31.56 -11.99 -3.20
CA VAL A 183 -32.81 -12.15 -2.42
C VAL A 183 -33.97 -12.56 -3.31
N LYS A 184 -34.02 -12.10 -4.57
CA LYS A 184 -35.05 -12.51 -5.52
C LYS A 184 -34.96 -14.00 -5.86
N ASP A 185 -33.75 -14.55 -5.87
CA ASP A 185 -33.53 -15.98 -6.13
C ASP A 185 -33.75 -16.86 -4.89
N LEU A 186 -33.71 -16.29 -3.68
CA LEU A 186 -33.80 -17.02 -2.40
C LEU A 186 -35.03 -17.94 -2.28
N PRO A 187 -36.26 -17.53 -2.63
CA PRO A 187 -37.44 -18.41 -2.51
C PRO A 187 -37.30 -19.70 -3.31
N SER A 188 -36.70 -19.65 -4.51
CA SER A 188 -36.47 -20.83 -5.36
C SER A 188 -35.47 -21.80 -4.73
N VAL A 189 -34.44 -21.28 -4.07
CA VAL A 189 -33.42 -22.07 -3.36
C VAL A 189 -34.05 -22.77 -2.15
N LEU A 190 -34.91 -22.07 -1.41
CA LEU A 190 -35.62 -22.63 -0.25
C LEU A 190 -36.67 -23.66 -0.66
N GLU A 191 -37.38 -23.46 -1.77
CA GLU A 191 -38.28 -24.47 -2.33
C GLU A 191 -37.54 -25.76 -2.70
N GLN A 192 -36.37 -25.64 -3.33
CA GLN A 192 -35.53 -26.79 -3.64
C GLN A 192 -35.06 -27.52 -2.37
N LEU A 193 -34.65 -26.79 -1.34
CA LEU A 193 -34.26 -27.37 -0.04
C LEU A 193 -35.41 -28.12 0.63
N GLY A 194 -36.63 -27.57 0.58
CA GLY A 194 -37.82 -28.27 1.07
C GLY A 194 -38.11 -29.57 0.31
N LYS A 195 -37.89 -29.60 -1.01
CA LYS A 195 -38.04 -30.83 -1.81
C LYS A 195 -36.98 -31.88 -1.47
N GLU A 196 -35.75 -31.44 -1.20
CA GLU A 196 -34.66 -32.33 -0.81
C GLU A 196 -34.87 -32.96 0.57
N ALA A 197 -35.63 -32.31 1.48
CA ALA A 197 -36.01 -32.88 2.76
C ALA A 197 -36.79 -34.21 2.64
N ALA A 198 -37.34 -34.54 1.47
CA ALA A 198 -37.94 -35.84 1.18
C ALA A 198 -36.99 -37.02 1.45
N CYS A 199 -35.66 -36.83 1.32
CA CYS A 199 -34.68 -37.89 1.60
C CYS A 199 -34.56 -38.25 3.09
N LEU A 200 -35.20 -37.49 3.98
CA LEU A 200 -35.14 -37.67 5.43
C LEU A 200 -36.23 -38.62 5.97
N GLU A 201 -37.06 -39.20 5.10
CA GLU A 201 -38.10 -40.15 5.51
C GLU A 201 -37.56 -41.29 6.37
N GLU A 202 -36.50 -41.94 5.90
CA GLU A 202 -35.89 -43.07 6.59
C GLU A 202 -35.29 -42.68 7.97
N PRO A 203 -34.43 -41.65 8.08
CA PRO A 203 -33.88 -41.28 9.39
C PRO A 203 -34.95 -40.77 10.37
N ILE A 204 -36.03 -40.14 9.90
CA ILE A 204 -37.17 -39.75 10.77
C ILE A 204 -37.90 -40.98 11.30
N GLN A 205 -38.24 -41.94 10.42
CA GLN A 205 -38.89 -43.20 10.84
C GLN A 205 -38.03 -43.97 11.83
N LEU A 206 -36.73 -43.99 11.58
CA LEU A 206 -35.77 -44.61 12.46
C LEU A 206 -35.72 -43.93 13.83
N TYR A 207 -35.63 -42.61 13.86
CA TYR A 207 -35.59 -41.85 15.12
C TYR A 207 -36.87 -42.06 15.94
N SER A 208 -38.03 -41.98 15.29
CA SER A 208 -39.34 -42.25 15.92
C SER A 208 -39.46 -43.68 16.46
N ALA A 209 -39.03 -44.68 15.69
CA ALA A 209 -39.03 -46.06 16.15
C ALA A 209 -38.10 -46.24 17.36
N PHE A 210 -36.95 -45.55 17.34
CA PHE A 210 -35.94 -45.66 18.40
C PHE A 210 -36.39 -45.00 19.70
N THR A 211 -36.95 -43.80 19.65
CA THR A 211 -37.48 -43.10 20.84
C THR A 211 -38.68 -43.82 21.45
N CYS A 212 -39.55 -44.39 20.60
CA CYS A 212 -40.66 -45.23 21.06
C CYS A 212 -40.15 -46.51 21.73
N PHE A 213 -39.15 -47.17 21.17
CA PHE A 213 -38.61 -48.43 21.71
C PHE A 213 -37.80 -48.23 23.00
N VAL A 214 -36.94 -47.21 23.06
CA VAL A 214 -36.01 -47.01 24.19
C VAL A 214 -36.61 -46.16 25.30
N CYS A 215 -37.39 -45.14 24.95
CA CYS A 215 -37.90 -44.14 25.91
C CYS A 215 -39.41 -44.28 26.18
N GLU A 216 -40.11 -45.22 25.53
CA GLU A 216 -41.58 -45.32 25.55
C GLU A 216 -42.27 -44.00 25.14
N TRP A 217 -41.60 -43.20 24.30
CA TRP A 217 -42.10 -41.90 23.86
C TRP A 217 -43.26 -42.07 22.87
N SER A 218 -44.38 -41.39 23.13
CA SER A 218 -45.61 -41.54 22.35
C SER A 218 -46.00 -40.30 21.53
N GLU A 219 -45.33 -39.16 21.76
CA GLU A 219 -45.60 -37.94 21.01
C GLU A 219 -44.81 -37.89 19.69
N PRO A 220 -45.26 -37.12 18.68
CA PRO A 220 -44.53 -36.95 17.43
C PRO A 220 -43.14 -36.36 17.69
N VAL A 221 -42.10 -37.04 17.19
CA VAL A 221 -40.74 -36.50 17.16
C VAL A 221 -40.53 -35.69 15.90
N VAL A 222 -39.77 -34.60 15.99
CA VAL A 222 -39.42 -33.71 14.86
C VAL A 222 -40.62 -33.34 13.95
N PRO A 223 -41.67 -32.70 14.50
CA PRO A 223 -42.93 -32.47 13.79
C PRO A 223 -42.80 -31.50 12.60
N MET A 224 -41.95 -30.47 12.68
CA MET A 224 -41.71 -29.53 11.57
C MET A 224 -40.99 -30.22 10.41
N LEU A 225 -39.95 -30.99 10.72
CA LEU A 225 -39.14 -31.75 9.77
C LEU A 225 -40.00 -32.80 9.07
N THR A 226 -40.85 -33.51 9.81
CA THR A 226 -41.78 -34.50 9.27
C THR A 226 -42.77 -33.85 8.29
N PHE A 227 -43.28 -32.66 8.61
CA PHE A 227 -44.21 -31.95 7.73
C PHE A 227 -43.55 -31.47 6.44
N VAL A 228 -42.36 -30.87 6.54
CA VAL A 228 -41.59 -30.41 5.36
C VAL A 228 -41.16 -31.61 4.51
N GLN A 229 -40.83 -32.76 5.11
CA GLN A 229 -40.51 -33.99 4.39
C GLN A 229 -41.70 -34.48 3.53
N GLN A 230 -42.93 -34.37 4.03
CA GLN A 230 -44.13 -34.85 3.32
C GLN A 230 -44.68 -33.86 2.30
N ARG A 231 -44.66 -32.56 2.63
CA ARG A 231 -45.34 -31.51 1.84
C ARG A 231 -44.40 -30.51 1.18
N GLY A 232 -43.11 -30.53 1.50
CA GLY A 232 -42.12 -29.58 1.02
C GLY A 232 -42.19 -28.22 1.74
N ASN A 233 -41.57 -27.21 1.15
CA ASN A 233 -41.55 -25.84 1.70
C ASN A 233 -42.87 -25.09 1.40
N THR A 234 -43.94 -25.42 2.13
CA THR A 234 -45.25 -24.78 2.01
C THR A 234 -45.34 -23.51 2.87
N THR A 235 -46.53 -22.88 2.94
CA THR A 235 -46.76 -21.68 3.75
C THR A 235 -46.94 -22.00 5.23
N VAL A 236 -46.59 -21.04 6.10
CA VAL A 236 -46.83 -21.15 7.55
C VAL A 236 -48.34 -21.31 7.85
N TYR A 237 -49.21 -20.74 7.02
CA TYR A 237 -50.67 -20.96 7.10
C TYR A 237 -51.05 -22.45 6.97
N GLU A 238 -50.49 -23.16 5.98
CA GLU A 238 -50.79 -24.58 5.75
C GLU A 238 -50.31 -25.44 6.91
N TRP A 239 -49.16 -25.11 7.50
CA TRP A 239 -48.66 -25.76 8.72
C TRP A 239 -49.59 -25.58 9.92
N ARG A 240 -50.11 -24.37 10.14
CA ARG A 240 -51.00 -24.07 11.28
C ARG A 240 -52.40 -24.65 11.13
N THR A 241 -52.95 -24.64 9.92
CA THR A 241 -54.36 -24.98 9.66
C THR A 241 -54.56 -26.36 9.03
N GLY A 242 -53.49 -27.00 8.56
CA GLY A 242 -53.53 -28.28 7.86
C GLY A 242 -54.09 -28.23 6.43
N SER A 243 -54.53 -27.05 5.96
CA SER A 243 -55.14 -26.84 4.64
C SER A 243 -54.43 -25.72 3.85
N PRO A 244 -54.29 -25.86 2.52
CA PRO A 244 -53.61 -24.84 1.70
C PRO A 244 -54.44 -23.55 1.63
N PRO A 245 -53.81 -22.36 1.62
CA PRO A 245 -54.52 -21.10 1.49
C PRO A 245 -55.09 -20.90 0.08
N SER A 246 -56.27 -20.31 -0.02
CA SER A 246 -56.92 -19.92 -1.29
C SER A 246 -56.36 -18.63 -1.88
N VAL A 247 -55.83 -17.73 -1.03
CA VAL A 247 -55.14 -16.48 -1.44
C VAL A 247 -53.91 -16.25 -0.57
N THR A 248 -52.77 -15.94 -1.18
CA THR A 248 -51.51 -15.60 -0.49
C THR A 248 -51.16 -14.12 -0.73
N GLU A 249 -51.20 -13.31 0.33
CA GLU A 249 -50.80 -11.91 0.28
C GLU A 249 -49.40 -11.75 0.88
N ARG A 250 -48.36 -11.88 0.05
CA ARG A 250 -46.97 -11.71 0.49
C ARG A 250 -46.66 -10.24 0.85
N PRO A 251 -45.86 -9.98 1.90
CA PRO A 251 -45.34 -8.65 2.17
C PRO A 251 -44.57 -8.12 0.94
N LYS A 252 -44.94 -6.92 0.46
CA LYS A 252 -44.23 -6.29 -0.66
C LYS A 252 -42.86 -5.84 -0.18
N VAL A 253 -41.80 -6.42 -0.74
CA VAL A 253 -40.45 -5.85 -0.64
C VAL A 253 -40.45 -4.61 -1.54
N GLU A 254 -40.33 -3.43 -0.94
CA GLU A 254 -40.20 -2.17 -1.67
C GLU A 254 -38.92 -2.24 -2.52
N GLU A 255 -39.07 -2.26 -3.84
CA GLU A 255 -37.93 -2.17 -4.74
C GLU A 255 -37.35 -0.76 -4.62
N ALA A 256 -36.05 -0.67 -4.30
CA ALA A 256 -35.36 0.61 -4.30
C ALA A 256 -35.49 1.26 -5.69
N PRO A 257 -35.76 2.57 -5.77
CA PRO A 257 -35.81 3.26 -7.04
C PRO A 257 -34.49 3.09 -7.82
N PRO A 258 -34.51 3.09 -9.16
CA PRO A 258 -33.30 3.04 -9.95
C PRO A 258 -32.52 4.34 -9.75
N ASP A 259 -31.50 4.32 -8.91
CA ASP A 259 -30.63 5.48 -8.80
C ASP A 259 -29.87 5.67 -10.12
N THR A 260 -30.13 6.84 -10.69
CA THR A 260 -29.34 7.46 -11.74
C THR A 260 -27.88 7.43 -11.32
N VAL A 261 -27.02 7.02 -12.24
CA VAL A 261 -25.57 7.15 -12.12
C VAL A 261 -25.25 8.65 -12.12
N THR A 262 -25.48 9.35 -11.02
CA THR A 262 -24.72 10.55 -10.75
C THR A 262 -23.35 10.03 -10.39
N GLU A 263 -22.42 10.16 -11.34
CA GLU A 263 -21.02 10.39 -11.02
C GLU A 263 -21.02 11.53 -9.99
N GLU A 264 -21.18 11.20 -8.71
CA GLU A 264 -20.83 12.10 -7.62
C GLU A 264 -19.31 12.23 -7.73
N MET A 265 -18.91 13.22 -8.52
CA MET A 265 -17.59 13.79 -8.55
C MET A 265 -17.21 14.01 -7.09
N ILE A 266 -16.34 13.13 -6.61
CA ILE A 266 -16.01 13.03 -5.20
C ILE A 266 -15.44 14.39 -4.78
N ASP A 267 -16.21 15.12 -3.96
CA ASP A 267 -15.78 16.35 -3.33
C ASP A 267 -14.77 15.98 -2.24
N TRP A 268 -13.51 15.91 -2.66
CA TRP A 268 -12.38 15.74 -1.76
C TRP A 268 -12.13 17.08 -1.06
N GLY A 269 -12.88 17.29 0.02
CA GLY A 269 -12.71 18.44 0.91
C GLY A 269 -11.22 18.77 1.09
N GLU A 270 -10.94 20.06 0.94
CA GLU A 270 -9.63 20.70 0.96
C GLU A 270 -8.69 20.01 1.97
N LEU A 271 -7.69 19.27 1.45
CA LEU A 271 -6.65 18.64 2.25
C LEU A 271 -5.71 19.74 2.77
N GLY A 272 -6.20 20.48 3.76
CA GLY A 272 -5.49 21.57 4.41
C GLY A 272 -4.21 21.05 5.05
N THR A 273 -3.09 21.53 4.53
CA THR A 273 -1.80 21.60 5.22
C THR A 273 -1.97 22.25 6.59
N ALA A 274 -2.18 21.45 7.62
CA ALA A 274 -1.99 21.83 9.00
C ALA A 274 -0.81 21.03 9.54
N GLU A 275 0.32 21.71 9.67
CA GLU A 275 1.45 21.28 10.49
C GLU A 275 0.95 21.07 11.91
N GLY A 276 0.83 19.81 12.28
CA GLY A 276 0.50 19.37 13.62
C GLY A 276 0.59 17.87 13.63
N ALA A 277 1.58 17.35 14.36
CA ALA A 277 1.68 15.93 14.69
C ALA A 277 0.46 15.53 15.56
N GLY A 278 -0.69 15.39 14.90
CA GLY A 278 -1.84 14.67 15.40
C GLY A 278 -1.69 13.24 14.89
N ASP A 279 -1.29 12.37 15.81
CA ASP A 279 -1.49 10.94 15.73
C ASP A 279 -2.90 10.68 15.18
N PHE A 280 -3.01 10.38 13.87
CA PHE A 280 -4.18 9.69 13.36
C PHE A 280 -4.06 8.30 13.94
N GLY A 281 -4.59 8.16 15.15
CA GLY A 281 -4.75 6.89 15.84
C GLY A 281 -5.47 5.95 14.90
N ILE A 282 -4.67 5.17 14.17
CA ILE A 282 -5.08 3.93 13.56
C ILE A 282 -5.23 2.99 14.75
N SER A 283 -6.30 3.19 15.53
CA SER A 283 -6.92 2.07 16.21
C SER A 283 -7.48 1.21 15.10
N VAL A 284 -6.70 0.20 14.73
CA VAL A 284 -7.30 -1.05 14.30
C VAL A 284 -8.12 -1.51 15.49
N GLU A 285 -9.38 -1.07 15.55
CA GLU A 285 -10.39 -1.83 16.28
C GLU A 285 -10.53 -3.14 15.53
N ASP A 286 -9.63 -4.04 15.90
CA ASP A 286 -9.75 -5.46 15.65
C ASP A 286 -11.05 -5.90 16.33
N GLY A 287 -11.93 -6.54 15.56
CA GLY A 287 -13.08 -7.24 16.13
C GLY A 287 -14.37 -6.42 16.22
N VAL A 288 -14.98 -6.13 15.09
CA VAL A 288 -16.43 -6.32 15.00
C VAL A 288 -16.68 -7.75 14.48
N ASN A 289 -16.50 -8.70 15.40
CA ASN A 289 -16.84 -10.10 15.23
C ASN A 289 -18.36 -10.26 15.35
N TRP A 290 -19.08 -10.24 14.23
CA TRP A 290 -20.47 -10.73 14.16
C TRP A 290 -20.54 -12.24 13.87
N GLY A 291 -19.47 -12.98 14.16
CA GLY A 291 -19.45 -14.43 14.18
C GLY A 291 -19.74 -14.91 15.59
N ILE A 292 -20.93 -15.47 15.78
CA ILE A 292 -21.34 -16.28 16.93
C ILE A 292 -20.19 -17.24 17.28
N SER A 293 -19.55 -17.01 18.43
CA SER A 293 -18.61 -17.94 19.04
C SER A 293 -19.39 -18.68 20.13
N LEU A 294 -19.93 -19.85 19.76
CA LEU A 294 -20.35 -20.86 20.73
C LEU A 294 -19.09 -21.64 21.13
N GLU A 295 -18.83 -21.72 22.44
CA GLU A 295 -18.14 -22.77 23.22
C GLU A 295 -17.92 -22.20 24.65
N PRO A 296 -17.85 -23.03 25.69
CA PRO A 296 -18.81 -22.99 26.79
C PRO A 296 -18.28 -22.37 28.07
N SER A 297 -19.23 -21.96 28.91
CA SER A 297 -19.07 -21.38 30.23
C SER A 297 -18.26 -22.28 31.16
N THR A 298 -17.16 -21.75 31.69
CA THR A 298 -16.62 -22.18 32.99
C THR A 298 -16.76 -21.04 33.98
N GLU A 299 -17.19 -21.41 35.18
CA GLU A 299 -17.77 -20.58 36.20
C GLU A 299 -16.79 -19.65 36.92
N GLU A 300 -17.41 -18.72 37.66
CA GLU A 300 -16.99 -18.12 38.94
C GLU A 300 -16.31 -16.74 38.98
N THR A 301 -17.11 -15.81 39.53
CA THR A 301 -16.81 -14.78 40.55
C THR A 301 -16.29 -13.40 40.13
N GLY A 302 -17.10 -12.37 40.47
CA GLY A 302 -16.58 -11.19 41.17
C GLY A 302 -16.88 -9.80 40.59
N SER A 303 -17.95 -9.18 41.12
CA SER A 303 -18.11 -7.74 41.44
C SER A 303 -18.23 -6.67 40.34
N ASP A 304 -19.14 -5.72 40.64
CA ASP A 304 -19.40 -4.39 40.07
C ASP A 304 -20.07 -4.36 38.69
N GLY A 305 -21.31 -3.90 38.51
CA GLY A 305 -22.10 -2.95 39.28
C GLY A 305 -22.60 -1.87 38.34
N ILE A 306 -23.83 -1.98 37.82
CA ILE A 306 -24.59 -0.83 37.31
C ILE A 306 -26.02 -0.92 37.84
N ASP A 307 -26.26 -0.06 38.82
CA ASP A 307 -27.51 0.27 39.49
C ASP A 307 -28.42 1.10 38.56
N TRP A 308 -29.62 0.60 38.29
CA TRP A 308 -30.72 1.40 37.72
C TRP A 308 -31.84 1.47 38.76
N GLY A 309 -31.68 2.44 39.65
CA GLY A 309 -32.52 2.70 40.79
C GLY A 309 -34.03 2.70 40.49
N ALA A 310 -34.73 2.09 41.43
CA ALA A 310 -36.17 2.02 41.53
C ALA A 310 -36.83 3.42 41.58
N GLY A 311 -37.79 3.62 40.67
CA GLY A 311 -38.82 4.65 40.77
C GLY A 311 -40.18 3.96 40.61
N ASP A 312 -40.91 3.88 41.71
CA ASP A 312 -42.24 3.29 41.85
C ASP A 312 -43.24 3.88 40.84
N ALA A 313 -43.66 3.06 39.87
CA ALA A 313 -44.82 3.29 39.04
C ALA A 313 -45.51 1.93 38.81
N ALA A 314 -46.80 1.90 39.16
CA ALA A 314 -47.76 0.81 39.15
C ALA A 314 -47.52 -0.34 38.15
N PRO A 315 -47.96 -1.58 38.47
CA PRO A 315 -47.93 -2.67 37.52
C PRO A 315 -48.80 -2.31 36.31
N VAL A 316 -48.16 -1.95 35.20
CA VAL A 316 -48.81 -2.02 33.90
C VAL A 316 -48.90 -3.51 33.61
N GLU A 317 -50.09 -4.07 33.82
CA GLU A 317 -50.50 -5.29 33.13
C GLU A 317 -50.22 -5.06 31.64
N ILE A 318 -49.14 -5.64 31.14
CA ILE A 318 -49.01 -5.87 29.71
C ILE A 318 -50.00 -7.00 29.43
N GLU A 319 -51.26 -6.63 29.19
CA GLU A 319 -52.15 -7.43 28.37
C GLU A 319 -51.37 -7.74 27.09
N VAL A 320 -50.92 -8.98 26.98
CA VAL A 320 -50.64 -9.57 25.67
C VAL A 320 -52.00 -9.59 24.98
N VAL A 321 -52.32 -8.49 24.30
CA VAL A 321 -53.40 -8.45 23.34
C VAL A 321 -52.99 -9.44 22.26
N ASP A 322 -53.45 -10.67 22.43
CA ASP A 322 -53.59 -11.64 21.37
C ASP A 322 -54.41 -10.94 20.30
N MET A 323 -53.72 -10.29 19.36
CA MET A 323 -54.33 -9.88 18.11
C MET A 323 -54.61 -11.16 17.35
N GLY A 324 -55.68 -11.83 17.77
CA GLY A 324 -56.47 -12.71 16.92
C GLY A 324 -56.85 -11.89 15.71
N THR A 325 -56.01 -11.99 14.68
CA THR A 325 -56.39 -11.57 13.35
C THR A 325 -57.54 -12.48 12.96
N ASP A 326 -58.77 -11.95 13.03
CA ASP A 326 -59.91 -12.43 12.24
C ASP A 326 -59.51 -12.35 10.75
N CYS A 327 -58.72 -13.32 10.31
CA CYS A 327 -58.47 -13.55 8.91
C CYS A 327 -59.63 -14.42 8.39
N PRO A 328 -60.30 -14.03 7.29
CA PRO A 328 -61.25 -14.93 6.65
C PRO A 328 -60.57 -16.27 6.33
N GLU A 329 -61.28 -17.38 6.56
CA GLU A 329 -60.79 -18.72 6.25
C GLU A 329 -60.22 -18.75 4.82
N GLY A 330 -58.97 -19.21 4.69
CA GLY A 330 -58.28 -19.38 3.41
C GLY A 330 -57.33 -18.25 2.98
N VAL A 331 -57.21 -17.11 3.68
CA VAL A 331 -56.29 -16.02 3.28
C VAL A 331 -55.05 -15.99 4.17
N ALA A 332 -53.87 -16.30 3.60
CA ALA A 332 -52.59 -16.19 4.30
C ALA A 332 -52.04 -14.75 4.19
N ARG A 333 -51.87 -14.07 5.33
CA ARG A 333 -51.38 -12.68 5.44
C ARG A 333 -50.19 -12.58 6.38
N GLY A 334 -49.31 -11.60 6.16
CA GLY A 334 -48.20 -11.29 7.07
C GLY A 334 -47.21 -12.45 7.22
N GLU A 335 -46.93 -12.86 8.47
CA GLU A 335 -46.04 -13.99 8.79
C GLU A 335 -46.56 -15.33 8.22
N ASP A 336 -47.88 -15.48 8.08
CA ASP A 336 -48.52 -16.71 7.61
C ASP A 336 -48.45 -16.88 6.07
N ALA A 337 -48.17 -15.80 5.35
CA ALA A 337 -47.97 -15.79 3.89
C ALA A 337 -46.55 -16.21 3.45
N LEU A 338 -45.60 -16.24 4.38
CA LEU A 338 -44.24 -16.68 4.14
C LEU A 338 -44.17 -18.21 4.07
N SER A 339 -43.18 -18.74 3.36
CA SER A 339 -42.89 -20.17 3.41
C SER A 339 -42.24 -20.57 4.74
N LEU A 340 -42.32 -21.85 5.10
CA LEU A 340 -41.78 -22.39 6.35
C LEU A 340 -40.30 -22.11 6.53
N LEU A 341 -39.51 -22.17 5.46
CA LEU A 341 -38.07 -21.89 5.51
C LEU A 341 -37.72 -20.40 5.39
N GLU A 342 -38.67 -19.54 4.99
CA GLU A 342 -38.50 -18.07 4.99
C GLU A 342 -38.79 -17.48 6.37
N ASN A 343 -39.84 -17.96 7.05
CA ASN A 343 -40.22 -17.45 8.36
C ASN A 343 -39.17 -17.85 9.42
N PRO A 344 -38.64 -16.90 10.20
CA PRO A 344 -37.54 -17.15 11.13
C PRO A 344 -37.88 -18.14 12.25
N LYS A 345 -39.14 -18.17 12.71
CA LYS A 345 -39.57 -19.06 13.81
C LYS A 345 -39.60 -20.51 13.33
N THR A 346 -40.28 -20.77 12.22
CA THR A 346 -40.41 -22.12 11.65
C THR A 346 -39.10 -22.62 11.06
N ARG A 347 -38.29 -21.74 10.46
CA ARG A 347 -36.92 -22.07 10.04
C ARG A 347 -36.05 -22.47 11.22
N GLY A 348 -36.14 -21.75 12.34
CA GLY A 348 -35.40 -22.09 13.56
C GLY A 348 -35.74 -23.49 14.04
N GLN A 349 -37.04 -23.78 14.20
CA GLN A 349 -37.54 -25.11 14.56
C GLN A 349 -37.07 -26.20 13.59
N PHE A 350 -37.13 -25.95 12.27
CA PHE A 350 -36.65 -26.90 11.28
C PHE A 350 -35.14 -27.18 11.40
N ILE A 351 -34.32 -26.17 11.68
CA ILE A 351 -32.88 -26.33 11.89
C ILE A 351 -32.60 -27.07 13.20
N ASP A 352 -33.30 -26.75 14.27
CA ASP A 352 -33.14 -27.40 15.57
C ASP A 352 -33.48 -28.90 15.48
N GLU A 353 -34.59 -29.25 14.81
CA GLU A 353 -35.00 -30.63 14.57
C GLU A 353 -34.04 -31.39 13.63
N LEU A 354 -33.44 -30.70 12.64
CA LEU A 354 -32.35 -31.27 11.84
C LEU A 354 -31.11 -31.55 12.69
N MET A 355 -30.72 -30.64 13.58
CA MET A 355 -29.60 -30.83 14.50
C MET A 355 -29.85 -31.97 15.49
N GLU A 356 -31.08 -32.08 16.01
CA GLU A 356 -31.51 -33.19 16.86
C GLU A 356 -31.30 -34.54 16.14
N LEU A 357 -31.77 -34.64 14.90
CA LEU A 357 -31.60 -35.84 14.09
C LEU A 357 -30.14 -36.10 13.72
N GLU A 358 -29.32 -35.05 13.50
CA GLU A 358 -27.87 -35.16 13.31
C GLU A 358 -27.21 -35.80 14.52
N LEU A 359 -27.50 -35.29 15.72
CA LEU A 359 -26.93 -35.77 16.98
C LEU A 359 -27.31 -37.22 17.24
N PHE A 360 -28.58 -37.57 17.00
CA PHE A 360 -29.04 -38.95 17.08
C PHE A 360 -28.24 -39.88 16.16
N LEU A 361 -28.09 -39.52 14.88
CA LEU A 361 -27.34 -40.34 13.92
C LEU A 361 -25.85 -40.42 14.26
N CYS A 362 -25.24 -39.33 14.75
CA CYS A 362 -23.86 -39.34 15.24
C CYS A 362 -23.69 -40.31 16.41
N GLN A 363 -24.62 -40.26 17.37
CA GLN A 363 -24.62 -41.18 18.49
C GLN A 363 -24.78 -42.64 18.02
N ARG A 364 -25.73 -42.92 17.10
CA ARG A 364 -25.89 -44.25 16.51
C ARG A 364 -24.60 -44.75 15.86
N LEU A 365 -23.91 -43.90 15.09
CA LEU A 365 -22.64 -44.28 14.45
C LEU A 365 -21.54 -44.62 15.44
N ASN A 366 -21.43 -43.86 16.52
CA ASN A 366 -20.46 -44.14 17.58
C ASN A 366 -20.77 -45.47 18.27
N GLU A 367 -22.04 -45.73 18.60
CA GLU A 367 -22.47 -47.00 19.19
C GLU A 367 -22.24 -48.19 18.25
N MET A 368 -22.35 -48.01 16.93
CA MET A 368 -22.04 -49.05 15.94
C MET A 368 -20.53 -49.22 15.68
N ALA A 369 -19.70 -48.26 16.11
CA ALA A 369 -18.24 -48.29 15.91
C ALA A 369 -17.51 -48.97 17.05
N GLU A 370 -18.05 -48.96 18.26
CA GLU A 370 -17.56 -49.78 19.37
C GLU A 370 -17.88 -51.25 19.07
N GLU A 371 -16.86 -52.08 18.87
CA GLU A 371 -17.00 -53.47 18.45
C GLU A 371 -17.95 -54.27 19.37
N ALA A 372 -19.10 -54.65 18.81
CA ALA A 372 -19.90 -55.83 19.14
C ALA A 372 -19.87 -56.27 20.62
N ASP A 373 -20.42 -55.45 21.52
CA ASP A 373 -20.88 -56.02 22.78
C ASP A 373 -22.06 -56.94 22.44
N VAL A 374 -21.88 -58.25 22.64
CA VAL A 374 -22.91 -59.28 22.43
C VAL A 374 -24.19 -58.92 23.23
N VAL A 375 -24.02 -58.13 24.29
CA VAL A 375 -25.09 -57.53 25.09
C VAL A 375 -25.90 -56.48 24.32
N ALA A 376 -25.28 -55.59 23.55
CA ALA A 376 -25.99 -54.60 22.74
C ALA A 376 -26.83 -55.26 21.62
N MET A 377 -26.28 -56.31 20.98
CA MET A 377 -27.02 -57.13 20.00
C MET A 377 -28.21 -57.87 20.63
N SER A 378 -28.13 -58.22 21.92
CA SER A 378 -29.24 -58.84 22.66
C SER A 378 -30.35 -57.84 23.02
N GLN A 379 -30.02 -56.56 23.24
CA GLN A 379 -30.98 -55.53 23.64
C GLN A 379 -31.95 -55.15 22.51
N PHE A 380 -31.53 -55.24 21.25
CA PHE A 380 -32.36 -54.88 20.10
C PHE A 380 -33.10 -56.06 19.44
N GLN A 381 -33.08 -57.26 20.03
CA GLN A 381 -33.81 -58.41 19.47
C GLN A 381 -35.34 -58.21 19.40
N LEU A 382 -35.88 -57.42 20.32
CA LEU A 382 -37.31 -57.03 20.34
C LEU A 382 -37.57 -55.69 19.65
N ALA A 383 -36.53 -55.05 19.10
CA ALA A 383 -36.66 -53.76 18.45
C ALA A 383 -37.39 -53.89 17.09
N PRO A 384 -38.13 -52.85 16.66
CA PRO A 384 -38.70 -52.76 15.32
C PRO A 384 -37.69 -53.06 14.19
N ALA A 385 -38.17 -53.63 13.08
CA ALA A 385 -37.34 -54.01 11.94
C ALA A 385 -36.51 -52.85 11.36
N VAL A 386 -37.01 -51.61 11.47
CA VAL A 386 -36.29 -50.39 11.04
C VAL A 386 -35.01 -50.17 11.85
N ILE A 387 -34.98 -50.55 13.13
CA ILE A 387 -33.80 -50.47 13.99
C ILE A 387 -32.84 -51.64 13.71
N GLN A 388 -33.37 -52.85 13.51
CA GLN A 388 -32.56 -54.05 13.26
C GLN A 388 -31.90 -54.06 11.87
N ALA A 389 -32.52 -53.43 10.87
CA ALA A 389 -32.03 -53.43 9.49
C ALA A 389 -30.94 -52.37 9.21
N GLN A 390 -30.43 -51.70 10.24
CA GLN A 390 -29.39 -50.69 10.09
C GLN A 390 -28.04 -51.29 9.73
N THR A 391 -27.31 -50.59 8.85
CA THR A 391 -25.90 -50.84 8.57
C THR A 391 -25.13 -49.54 8.77
N ARG A 392 -23.87 -49.65 9.19
CA ARG A 392 -23.04 -48.48 9.48
C ARG A 392 -22.93 -47.58 8.26
N GLU A 393 -22.70 -48.16 7.09
CA GLU A 393 -22.56 -47.42 5.83
C GLU A 393 -23.83 -46.63 5.47
N ARG A 394 -25.01 -47.19 5.78
CA ARG A 394 -26.29 -46.52 5.53
C ARG A 394 -26.50 -45.34 6.46
N VAL A 395 -26.18 -45.49 7.75
CA VAL A 395 -26.27 -44.40 8.73
C VAL A 395 -25.23 -43.32 8.44
N GLU A 396 -24.02 -43.67 7.99
CA GLU A 396 -23.01 -42.70 7.53
C GLU A 396 -23.51 -41.92 6.29
N GLY A 397 -24.16 -42.61 5.35
CA GLY A 397 -24.75 -41.99 4.17
C GLY A 397 -25.90 -41.03 4.50
N THR A 398 -26.82 -41.41 5.38
CA THR A 398 -27.94 -40.54 5.81
C THR A 398 -27.45 -39.34 6.60
N LEU A 399 -26.46 -39.52 7.49
CA LEU A 399 -25.82 -38.41 8.20
C LEU A 399 -25.15 -37.42 7.23
N GLY A 400 -24.48 -37.92 6.18
CA GLY A 400 -23.89 -37.08 5.14
C GLY A 400 -24.92 -36.24 4.39
N ALA A 401 -26.06 -36.84 4.02
CA ALA A 401 -27.16 -36.13 3.36
C ALA A 401 -27.77 -35.04 4.28
N LEU A 402 -27.99 -35.37 5.55
CA LEU A 402 -28.51 -34.43 6.56
C LEU A 402 -27.56 -33.25 6.76
N ARG A 403 -26.26 -33.51 6.95
CA ARG A 403 -25.23 -32.46 7.09
C ARG A 403 -25.16 -31.56 5.88
N SER A 404 -25.33 -32.10 4.67
CA SER A 404 -25.39 -31.31 3.44
C SER A 404 -26.59 -30.36 3.43
N LEU A 405 -27.77 -30.82 3.86
CA LEU A 405 -28.97 -29.98 3.99
C LEU A 405 -28.77 -28.87 5.04
N LEU A 406 -28.27 -29.25 6.21
CA LEU A 406 -28.00 -28.34 7.31
C LEU A 406 -26.98 -27.26 6.88
N GLN A 407 -25.84 -27.66 6.29
CA GLN A 407 -24.82 -26.73 5.81
C GLN A 407 -25.37 -25.74 4.76
N ARG A 408 -26.32 -26.16 3.93
CA ARG A 408 -26.94 -25.24 2.96
C ARG A 408 -27.84 -24.19 3.60
N LEU A 409 -28.50 -24.53 4.70
CA LEU A 409 -29.36 -23.60 5.46
C LEU A 409 -28.57 -22.72 6.45
N THR A 410 -27.47 -23.23 6.99
CA THR A 410 -26.71 -22.54 8.05
C THR A 410 -25.43 -21.88 7.57
N ASN A 411 -25.03 -22.01 6.30
CA ASN A 411 -23.83 -21.33 5.81
C ASN A 411 -23.96 -19.80 5.93
N VAL A 412 -22.80 -19.14 6.06
CA VAL A 412 -22.67 -17.68 6.24
C VAL A 412 -23.42 -16.91 5.15
N ARG A 413 -23.37 -17.38 3.89
CA ARG A 413 -24.08 -16.73 2.77
C ARG A 413 -25.59 -16.76 2.98
N MET A 414 -26.16 -17.91 3.36
CA MET A 414 -27.58 -18.08 3.61
C MET A 414 -28.04 -17.22 4.79
N GLN A 415 -27.24 -17.15 5.86
CA GLN A 415 -27.50 -16.25 6.98
C GLN A 415 -27.56 -14.80 6.53
N HIS A 416 -26.61 -14.35 5.70
CA HIS A 416 -26.65 -13.00 5.13
C HIS A 416 -27.90 -12.78 4.26
N LEU A 417 -28.32 -13.76 3.46
CA LEU A 417 -29.55 -13.63 2.66
C LEU A 417 -30.79 -13.46 3.53
N PHE A 418 -30.89 -14.19 4.64
CA PHE A 418 -31.98 -13.99 5.60
C PHE A 418 -31.94 -12.61 6.27
N MET A 419 -30.73 -12.11 6.61
CA MET A 419 -30.57 -10.76 7.16
C MET A 419 -30.95 -9.67 6.16
N ILE A 420 -30.63 -9.88 4.88
CA ILE A 420 -31.02 -8.97 3.79
C ILE A 420 -32.55 -8.99 3.61
N GLN A 421 -33.16 -10.18 3.59
CA GLN A 421 -34.61 -10.32 3.44
C GLN A 421 -35.37 -9.69 4.62
N ALA A 422 -34.84 -9.83 5.84
CA ALA A 422 -35.46 -9.29 7.04
C ALA A 422 -35.35 -7.76 7.16
N SER A 423 -34.34 -7.13 6.55
CA SER A 423 -34.14 -5.68 6.69
C SER A 423 -33.49 -5.04 5.45
N PRO A 424 -34.19 -4.15 4.72
CA PRO A 424 -33.60 -3.42 3.60
C PRO A 424 -32.44 -2.51 4.03
N ARG A 425 -32.46 -1.98 5.27
CA ARG A 425 -31.35 -1.20 5.86
C ARG A 425 -30.06 -1.99 6.00
N TYR A 426 -30.13 -3.32 6.00
CA TYR A 426 -28.92 -4.14 5.99
C TYR A 426 -28.18 -4.03 4.64
N VAL A 427 -28.91 -3.95 3.52
CA VAL A 427 -28.31 -3.74 2.18
C VAL A 427 -27.56 -2.42 2.10
N GLU A 428 -28.18 -1.35 2.59
CA GLU A 428 -27.57 -0.02 2.61
C GLU A 428 -26.28 -0.03 3.43
N ARG A 429 -26.32 -0.59 4.65
CA ARG A 429 -25.15 -0.69 5.52
C ARG A 429 -24.02 -1.52 4.89
N VAL A 430 -24.32 -2.70 4.35
CA VAL A 430 -23.31 -3.55 3.70
C VAL A 430 -22.73 -2.85 2.48
N SER A 431 -23.58 -2.18 1.68
CA SER A 431 -23.14 -1.41 0.53
C SER A 431 -22.21 -0.27 0.93
N GLU A 432 -22.52 0.46 1.99
CA GLU A 432 -21.68 1.56 2.45
C GLU A 432 -20.34 1.07 3.01
N VAL A 433 -20.34 0.01 3.82
CA VAL A 433 -19.10 -0.59 4.34
C VAL A 433 -18.19 -1.05 3.19
N LEU A 434 -18.75 -1.69 2.17
CA LEU A 434 -17.99 -2.14 1.00
C LEU A 434 -17.48 -0.96 0.16
N ARG A 435 -18.30 0.07 -0.06
CA ARG A 435 -17.86 1.30 -0.73
C ARG A 435 -16.77 2.01 0.05
N GLN A 436 -16.85 2.06 1.38
CA GLN A 436 -15.86 2.69 2.24
C GLN A 436 -14.48 2.04 2.08
N LYS A 437 -14.41 0.69 1.97
CA LYS A 437 -13.13 -0.01 1.71
C LYS A 437 -12.50 0.41 0.38
N LEU A 438 -13.30 0.57 -0.68
CA LEU A 438 -12.81 1.08 -1.97
C LEU A 438 -12.37 2.54 -1.88
N LYS A 439 -13.18 3.40 -1.26
CA LYS A 439 -12.82 4.81 -1.02
C LYS A 439 -11.49 4.93 -0.28
N GLN A 440 -11.28 4.14 0.77
CA GLN A 440 -10.01 4.10 1.51
C GLN A 440 -8.82 3.67 0.63
N ALA A 441 -9.01 2.68 -0.24
CA ALA A 441 -7.96 2.28 -1.19
C ALA A 441 -7.61 3.41 -2.17
N ASP A 442 -8.61 4.13 -2.69
CA ASP A 442 -8.39 5.21 -3.64
C ASP A 442 -7.73 6.43 -2.97
N ILE A 443 -8.11 6.76 -1.73
CA ILE A 443 -7.43 7.79 -0.92
C ILE A 443 -5.94 7.46 -0.76
N LEU A 444 -5.60 6.20 -0.46
CA LEU A 444 -4.21 5.77 -0.32
C LEU A 444 -3.45 5.89 -1.65
N LEU A 445 -4.08 5.63 -2.78
CA LEU A 445 -3.47 5.82 -4.10
C LEU A 445 -3.27 7.30 -4.45
N LEU A 446 -4.21 8.16 -4.10
CA LEU A 446 -4.06 9.62 -4.25
C LEU A 446 -2.90 10.14 -3.38
N LYS A 447 -2.84 9.69 -2.12
CA LYS A 447 -1.72 10.01 -1.21
C LYS A 447 -0.37 9.52 -1.74
N ARG A 448 -0.33 8.35 -2.39
CA ARG A 448 0.89 7.89 -3.07
C ARG A 448 1.31 8.85 -4.19
N GLY A 449 0.35 9.40 -4.94
CA GLY A 449 0.61 10.40 -5.98
C GLY A 449 1.31 11.64 -5.42
N THR A 450 0.78 12.22 -4.34
CA THR A 450 1.37 13.40 -3.71
C THR A 450 2.75 13.12 -3.11
N LEU A 451 2.96 11.94 -2.52
CA LEU A 451 4.28 11.53 -2.04
C LEU A 451 5.30 11.37 -3.18
N ALA A 452 4.86 10.88 -4.34
CA ALA A 452 5.70 10.73 -5.52
C ALA A 452 6.12 12.09 -6.12
N GLU A 453 5.22 13.09 -6.11
CA GLU A 453 5.52 14.47 -6.48
C GLU A 453 6.58 15.06 -5.55
N GLN A 454 6.40 14.96 -4.23
CA GLN A 454 7.39 15.42 -3.24
C GLN A 454 8.75 14.72 -3.39
N ARG A 455 8.75 13.42 -3.73
CA ARG A 455 9.99 12.67 -3.98
C ARG A 455 10.70 13.18 -5.22
N GLN A 456 9.95 13.53 -6.26
CA GLN A 456 10.49 14.10 -7.49
C GLN A 456 11.09 15.49 -7.23
N GLU A 457 10.42 16.35 -6.46
CA GLU A 457 10.95 17.64 -6.03
C GLU A 457 12.29 17.49 -5.29
N ALA A 458 12.37 16.58 -4.31
CA ALA A 458 13.59 16.31 -3.57
C ALA A 458 14.74 15.77 -4.46
N LEU A 459 14.41 15.04 -5.52
CA LEU A 459 15.37 14.56 -6.52
C LEU A 459 15.89 15.70 -7.41
N GLU A 460 15.02 16.64 -7.78
CA GLU A 460 15.42 17.84 -8.53
C GLU A 460 16.31 18.77 -7.70
N GLU A 461 16.01 18.94 -6.41
CA GLU A 461 16.88 19.69 -5.49
C GLU A 461 18.27 19.07 -5.38
N GLN A 462 18.35 17.73 -5.25
CA GLN A 462 19.61 17.01 -5.30
C GLN A 462 20.35 17.29 -6.61
N GLY A 463 19.67 17.18 -7.75
CA GLY A 463 20.24 17.44 -9.08
C GLY A 463 20.76 18.87 -9.26
N LYS A 464 20.19 19.85 -8.56
CA LYS A 464 20.68 21.25 -8.55
C LYS A 464 21.91 21.44 -7.67
N LEU A 465 22.03 20.68 -6.57
CA LEU A 465 23.09 20.83 -5.56
C LEU A 465 24.38 20.07 -5.91
N GLU A 466 24.27 18.86 -6.48
CA GLU A 466 25.42 18.04 -6.86
C GLU A 466 26.43 18.75 -7.80
N PRO A 467 26.02 19.38 -8.92
CA PRO A 467 26.96 20.07 -9.79
C PRO A 467 27.60 21.29 -9.12
N ARG A 468 26.91 21.94 -8.19
CA ARG A 468 27.47 23.06 -7.40
C ARG A 468 28.57 22.58 -6.45
N ILE A 469 28.39 21.41 -5.84
CA ILE A 469 29.42 20.78 -5.00
C ILE A 469 30.65 20.41 -5.83
N ASP A 470 30.46 19.86 -7.02
CA ASP A 470 31.58 19.49 -7.92
C ASP A 470 32.36 20.72 -8.38
N LEU A 471 31.66 21.79 -8.76
CA LEU A 471 32.27 23.06 -9.13
C LEU A 471 33.03 23.67 -7.95
N LEU A 472 32.44 23.68 -6.75
CA LEU A 472 33.08 24.16 -5.53
C LEU A 472 34.34 23.35 -5.20
N ALA A 473 34.27 22.02 -5.35
CA ALA A 473 35.40 21.13 -5.13
C ALA A 473 36.53 21.35 -6.14
N ALA A 474 36.22 21.64 -7.41
CA ALA A 474 37.21 21.99 -8.43
C ALA A 474 37.92 23.31 -8.09
N ARG A 475 37.15 24.36 -7.77
CA ARG A 475 37.68 25.67 -7.37
C ARG A 475 38.52 25.61 -6.09
N THR A 476 38.08 24.83 -5.11
CA THR A 476 38.82 24.61 -3.84
C THR A 476 40.18 23.96 -4.10
N ARG A 477 40.25 22.98 -5.00
CA ARG A 477 41.52 22.32 -5.40
C ARG A 477 42.45 23.27 -6.15
N GLU A 478 41.90 24.13 -7.00
CA GLU A 478 42.68 25.15 -7.70
C GLU A 478 43.28 26.16 -6.73
N LEU A 479 42.46 26.71 -5.82
CA LEU A 479 42.91 27.61 -4.76
C LEU A 479 43.99 26.98 -3.88
N GLN A 480 43.82 25.70 -3.50
CA GLN A 480 44.83 24.97 -2.74
C GLN A 480 46.18 24.96 -3.45
N LYS A 481 46.21 24.59 -4.74
CA LYS A 481 47.45 24.54 -5.54
C LYS A 481 48.11 25.90 -5.66
N LEU A 482 47.32 26.95 -5.87
CA LEU A 482 47.83 28.32 -6.00
C LEU A 482 48.47 28.81 -4.69
N ILE A 483 47.85 28.51 -3.54
CA ILE A 483 48.37 28.89 -2.22
C ILE A 483 49.63 28.08 -1.88
N GLU A 484 49.62 26.76 -2.11
CA GLU A 484 50.79 25.90 -1.88
C GLU A 484 52.00 26.36 -2.72
N ALA A 485 51.77 26.70 -3.99
CA ALA A 485 52.81 27.22 -4.87
C ALA A 485 53.35 28.59 -4.42
N ASP A 486 52.48 29.50 -3.95
CA ASP A 486 52.91 30.81 -3.45
C ASP A 486 53.76 30.69 -2.17
N ILE A 487 53.31 29.88 -1.20
CA ILE A 487 54.06 29.63 0.02
C ILE A 487 55.37 28.91 -0.30
N SER A 488 55.37 27.91 -1.19
CA SER A 488 56.56 27.17 -1.59
C SER A 488 57.66 28.09 -2.15
N LYS A 489 57.30 29.03 -3.03
CA LYS A 489 58.23 30.04 -3.56
C LYS A 489 58.88 30.88 -2.47
N ARG A 490 58.15 31.23 -1.41
CA ARG A 490 58.65 32.00 -0.26
C ARG A 490 59.61 31.21 0.64
N TYR A 491 59.64 29.88 0.50
CA TYR A 491 60.47 28.97 1.27
C TYR A 491 61.42 28.16 0.39
N ASN A 492 62.09 28.79 -0.59
CA ASN A 492 63.09 28.16 -1.46
C ASN A 492 62.58 26.90 -2.19
N ASN A 493 61.33 26.92 -2.66
CA ASN A 493 60.66 25.82 -3.36
C ASN A 493 60.53 24.54 -2.52
N ARG A 494 60.44 24.67 -1.20
CA ARG A 494 60.10 23.56 -0.30
C ARG A 494 58.68 23.05 -0.57
N PRO A 495 58.43 21.73 -0.49
CA PRO A 495 57.07 21.20 -0.64
C PRO A 495 56.17 21.72 0.49
N VAL A 496 54.96 22.18 0.15
CA VAL A 496 53.95 22.67 1.10
C VAL A 496 52.67 21.88 0.89
N ASN A 497 52.08 21.35 1.96
CA ASN A 497 50.82 20.63 1.92
C ASN A 497 49.78 21.31 2.81
N LEU A 498 48.64 21.68 2.22
CA LEU A 498 47.48 22.15 2.97
C LEU A 498 46.63 20.95 3.40
N MET A 499 46.71 20.60 4.68
CA MET A 499 46.04 19.46 5.27
C MET A 499 44.60 19.81 5.64
N GLY A 500 43.68 18.86 5.47
CA GLY A 500 42.27 19.04 5.82
C GLY A 500 41.37 19.54 4.69
N VAL A 501 41.88 19.70 3.46
CA VAL A 501 41.05 19.88 2.27
C VAL A 501 40.43 18.53 1.89
N ILE A 502 39.32 18.14 2.54
CA ILE A 502 38.63 16.88 2.23
C ILE A 502 37.86 17.05 0.91
N VAL A 503 38.46 16.59 -0.19
CA VAL A 503 37.81 16.48 -1.50
C VAL A 503 37.24 15.07 -1.64
N LEU A 504 36.15 14.77 -0.93
CA LEU A 504 35.37 13.58 -1.27
C LEU A 504 34.55 13.92 -2.51
N ARG A 505 34.92 13.36 -3.67
CA ARG A 505 33.99 13.21 -4.79
C ARG A 505 32.74 12.53 -4.25
N LEU A 506 31.56 13.12 -4.44
CA LEU A 506 30.35 12.30 -4.43
C LEU A 506 30.52 11.37 -5.65
N GLY A 507 30.90 10.12 -5.39
CA GLY A 507 30.85 9.09 -6.43
C GLY A 507 29.42 9.05 -6.96
N ILE A 508 29.25 9.44 -8.22
CA ILE A 508 28.03 9.20 -8.98
C ILE A 508 27.93 7.69 -9.14
N VAL A 509 27.34 7.01 -8.15
CA VAL A 509 26.72 5.72 -8.38
C VAL A 509 25.34 6.06 -8.88
N GLY A 510 25.18 6.05 -10.20
CA GLY A 510 23.90 6.26 -10.85
C GLY A 510 22.91 5.21 -10.37
N VAL A 511 21.98 5.61 -9.49
CA VAL A 511 20.74 4.90 -9.29
C VAL A 511 19.73 5.47 -10.28
N LEU A 512 19.99 5.23 -11.57
CA LEU A 512 18.94 5.25 -12.59
C LEU A 512 18.25 3.89 -12.54
N THR A 513 17.49 3.67 -11.48
CA THR A 513 16.41 2.69 -11.49
C THR A 513 15.18 3.45 -11.05
N THR A 514 14.56 4.15 -12.00
CA THR A 514 13.11 4.30 -11.92
C THR A 514 12.56 2.87 -11.83
N PRO A 515 11.78 2.51 -10.78
CA PRO A 515 11.06 1.26 -10.83
C PRO A 515 10.15 1.33 -12.07
N PRO A 516 10.11 0.30 -12.92
CA PRO A 516 9.15 0.29 -14.02
C PRO A 516 7.74 0.44 -13.41
N PRO A 517 6.80 1.12 -14.09
CA PRO A 517 5.43 1.17 -13.61
C PRO A 517 4.95 -0.28 -13.47
N LEU A 518 4.67 -0.69 -12.23
CA LEU A 518 4.07 -1.98 -11.93
C LEU A 518 2.73 -2.01 -12.65
N ARG A 519 2.66 -2.78 -13.73
CA ARG A 519 1.40 -3.11 -14.40
C ARG A 519 0.53 -3.82 -13.38
N ILE A 520 -0.53 -3.14 -12.95
CA ILE A 520 -1.61 -3.72 -12.17
C ILE A 520 -2.19 -4.87 -13.01
N PRO A 521 -2.27 -6.10 -12.49
CA PRO A 521 -3.03 -7.15 -13.16
C PRO A 521 -4.51 -6.77 -13.05
N LEU A 522 -5.16 -6.55 -14.19
CA LEU A 522 -6.62 -6.52 -14.24
C LEU A 522 -7.13 -7.93 -13.86
N PRO A 523 -8.11 -8.07 -12.96
CA PRO A 523 -8.69 -9.37 -12.65
C PRO A 523 -9.63 -9.77 -13.80
N GLY A 524 -9.33 -10.85 -14.51
CA GLY A 524 -10.27 -11.40 -15.48
C GLY A 524 -9.69 -12.41 -16.47
N ARG A 525 -9.56 -13.68 -16.05
CA ARG A 525 -10.09 -14.88 -16.75
C ARG A 525 -9.56 -16.18 -16.09
N PRO A 526 -10.36 -17.26 -16.08
CA PRO A 526 -10.04 -18.49 -15.34
C PRO A 526 -9.19 -19.48 -16.13
N PHE A 527 -8.51 -20.32 -15.35
CA PHE A 527 -7.67 -21.49 -15.62
C PHE A 527 -7.89 -22.30 -16.91
N GLY A 528 -6.77 -22.70 -17.52
CA GLY A 528 -6.64 -23.89 -18.37
C GLY A 528 -5.45 -24.72 -17.89
N GLY A 529 -5.71 -25.95 -17.45
CA GLY A 529 -4.76 -26.81 -16.73
C GLY A 529 -3.60 -27.39 -17.55
N CYS A 530 -2.50 -27.66 -16.86
CA CYS A 530 -1.40 -28.50 -17.34
C CYS A 530 -1.35 -29.80 -16.51
N PRO A 531 -1.34 -31.00 -17.13
CA PRO A 531 -1.24 -32.24 -16.39
C PRO A 531 0.22 -32.66 -16.15
N LEU A 532 0.39 -33.34 -15.02
CA LEU A 532 1.59 -34.02 -14.55
C LEU A 532 2.05 -35.13 -15.52
N ARG A 533 3.37 -35.27 -15.69
CA ARG A 533 3.99 -36.58 -16.02
C ARG A 533 5.38 -36.67 -15.40
N GLY A 534 5.59 -37.74 -14.63
CA GLY A 534 6.85 -38.03 -13.96
C GLY A 534 7.69 -39.13 -14.61
N ARG A 535 8.79 -39.41 -13.90
CA ARG A 535 9.71 -40.57 -13.92
C ARG A 535 10.75 -40.65 -15.04
N GLY A 536 11.99 -40.89 -14.62
CA GLY A 536 13.00 -41.57 -15.43
C GLY A 536 14.45 -41.25 -15.05
N ALA A 537 14.96 -41.84 -13.97
CA ALA A 537 16.39 -41.87 -13.68
C ALA A 537 17.09 -42.96 -14.52
N THR A 538 18.26 -42.67 -15.08
CA THR A 538 19.26 -43.70 -15.43
C THR A 538 20.67 -43.09 -15.51
N ARG A 539 21.65 -43.85 -15.01
CA ARG A 539 23.06 -43.49 -14.79
C ARG A 539 23.96 -43.93 -15.96
N LEU A 540 24.95 -43.05 -16.26
CA LEU A 540 26.36 -43.30 -16.70
C LEU A 540 26.63 -43.83 -18.14
N PRO A 541 27.88 -43.71 -18.71
CA PRO A 541 29.14 -43.19 -18.16
C PRO A 541 29.96 -42.20 -19.05
N ARG A 542 31.12 -41.81 -18.46
CA ARG A 542 32.25 -40.97 -18.90
C ARG A 542 32.89 -41.30 -20.27
N GLY A 543 33.41 -40.24 -20.92
CA GLY A 543 34.75 -40.24 -21.54
C GLY A 543 34.86 -39.69 -22.97
N ALA A 544 35.51 -38.54 -23.15
CA ALA A 544 36.61 -38.28 -24.10
C ALA A 544 36.72 -36.78 -24.49
N ARG A 545 37.98 -36.34 -24.62
CA ARG A 545 38.47 -34.98 -24.87
C ARG A 545 38.39 -34.62 -26.36
N ARG A 546 38.20 -33.32 -26.68
CA ARG A 546 39.14 -32.43 -27.42
C ARG A 546 38.41 -31.28 -28.16
N GLY A 547 38.87 -30.06 -27.91
CA GLY A 547 39.17 -29.05 -28.94
C GLY A 547 38.06 -28.06 -29.35
N PRO A 548 38.41 -26.82 -29.77
CA PRO A 548 37.61 -25.63 -29.47
C PRO A 548 36.98 -24.97 -30.72
N GLU A 549 35.72 -24.58 -30.66
CA GLU A 549 35.09 -23.75 -31.69
C GLU A 549 34.25 -22.61 -31.10
N ARG A 550 34.83 -21.42 -31.18
CA ARG A 550 34.26 -20.16 -31.71
C ARG A 550 32.74 -19.95 -31.48
N LEU A 551 32.41 -19.18 -30.44
CA LEU A 551 31.10 -18.57 -30.24
C LEU A 551 30.98 -17.30 -31.11
N GLU A 552 30.24 -17.40 -32.21
CA GLU A 552 29.68 -16.24 -32.91
C GLU A 552 28.22 -16.06 -32.47
N HIS A 553 27.94 -15.02 -31.69
CA HIS A 553 26.57 -14.56 -31.42
C HIS A 553 26.12 -13.64 -32.56
N HIS A 554 25.25 -14.14 -33.43
CA HIS A 554 24.40 -13.32 -34.29
C HIS A 554 23.10 -12.99 -33.55
N GLY A 555 23.04 -11.80 -32.95
CA GLY A 555 21.80 -11.16 -32.52
C GLY A 555 21.20 -10.39 -33.70
N ARG A 556 20.12 -10.90 -34.28
CA ARG A 556 19.29 -10.17 -35.26
C ARG A 556 18.56 -9.03 -34.57
N TRP A 557 18.81 -7.81 -35.03
CA TRP A 557 17.91 -6.67 -34.86
C TRP A 557 16.92 -6.69 -36.02
N ALA A 558 15.62 -6.63 -35.73
CA ALA A 558 14.57 -6.41 -36.72
C ALA A 558 14.08 -4.98 -36.56
N ASP A 559 14.52 -4.11 -37.48
CA ASP A 559 13.91 -2.81 -37.76
C ASP A 559 12.55 -3.04 -38.43
N ILE A 560 11.49 -2.44 -37.88
CA ILE A 560 10.21 -2.29 -38.59
C ILE A 560 10.16 -0.86 -39.14
N SER A 561 10.34 -0.78 -40.46
CA SER A 561 10.17 0.41 -41.27
C SER A 561 8.70 0.85 -41.29
N VAL A 562 8.44 2.14 -41.04
CA VAL A 562 7.15 2.78 -41.32
C VAL A 562 7.20 3.30 -42.75
N GLY A 563 6.41 2.66 -43.63
CA GLY A 563 6.24 3.03 -45.02
C GLY A 563 5.36 4.27 -45.18
N THR A 564 5.86 5.20 -45.99
CA THR A 564 5.16 6.36 -46.52
C THR A 564 4.25 5.93 -47.66
N HIS A 565 3.00 6.41 -47.69
CA HIS A 565 2.25 6.54 -48.94
C HIS A 565 1.40 7.81 -48.94
N ALA A 566 1.73 8.67 -49.89
CA ALA A 566 0.94 9.83 -50.30
C ALA A 566 -0.06 9.44 -51.40
N ALA A 567 -1.23 10.08 -51.38
CA ALA A 567 -2.00 10.45 -52.58
C ALA A 567 -3.06 11.49 -52.20
N GLY A 568 -2.91 12.71 -52.73
CA GLY A 568 -3.95 13.76 -52.65
C GLY A 568 -4.94 13.68 -53.81
N LEU A 569 -5.99 14.50 -53.74
CA LEU A 569 -6.55 15.32 -54.85
C LEU A 569 -7.86 16.00 -54.39
N ARG A 570 -7.89 17.35 -54.52
CA ARG A 570 -8.95 18.26 -55.05
C ARG A 570 -10.38 18.14 -54.49
N SER A 571 -11.20 19.18 -54.37
CA SER A 571 -11.18 20.63 -54.60
C SER A 571 -12.52 21.17 -54.05
N SER A 572 -12.59 22.47 -53.77
CA SER A 572 -13.72 23.33 -53.36
C SER A 572 -15.02 23.18 -54.19
N PRO A 573 -16.15 23.81 -53.81
CA PRO A 573 -16.30 25.26 -53.59
C PRO A 573 -16.26 25.71 -52.13
#